data_AF-A0A7G9FXJ3-F1
#
_entry.id   AF-A0A7G9FXJ3-F1
#
_cell.length_a   1.000
_cell.length_b   1.000
_cell.length_c   1.000
_cell.angle_alpha   90.00
_cell.angle_beta   90.00
_cell.angle_gamma   90.00
#
_symmetry.space_group_name_H-M   'P 1'
#
loop_
_entity.id
_entity.type
_entity.pdbx_description
1 polymer ?
#
loop_
_entity_poly.entity_id
_entity_poly.type
_entity_poly.pdbx_seq_one_letter_code
_entity_poly.pdbx_strand_id
1 'polypeptide(L)'
;MQKKERMANLEVLRCVAMMMVVVLHYQGKGGLLPDLTAPLSVQDMAAWLLEAFCIVAVNVYMMISGYFLCESSFKLSRLLTLWLQLWLYSVGIGVLAVVTGIVPAAEVSTHYYLTLLFPVTMGHYWFLTAYVFLYILLPFVGIGLRRMTKQQFQVTLVLLFAAFCLIKSILPFRLEEDSKGYDCIWYLCVFCAAAYLRRFGIPFLQKKSRALLLYLIGVIGTFGEAMLLHLFYQRTGSLELILKIPYEYNHIFPFLASVGLFCLFLDSDIRGKIGSVAVKIAPYTLGVYLLHENLGVRYAWQKWLGSDRIDGAVSLLLWTVIAVIVVFILGILVDVIRKNICGGLHKIFLHIRPYRVLTEKIQAVDNMFKREVS
;
A
#
# COMPACT_ATOMS: atom_id res chain seq x y z
N MET A 1 -5.54 16.01 27.11
CA MET A 1 -4.98 14.96 26.22
C MET A 1 -3.78 15.55 25.48
N GLN A 2 -2.55 15.19 25.85
CA GLN A 2 -1.38 15.50 25.03
C GLN A 2 -1.59 14.88 23.64
N LYS A 3 -1.52 15.71 22.60
CA LYS A 3 -1.61 15.28 21.21
C LYS A 3 -0.37 14.42 20.97
N LYS A 4 -0.53 13.08 20.82
CA LYS A 4 0.57 12.15 20.53
C LYS A 4 1.36 12.72 19.34
N GLU A 5 2.62 13.10 19.58
CA GLU A 5 3.45 13.74 18.57
C GLU A 5 3.64 12.78 17.40
N ARG A 6 3.46 13.27 16.17
CA ARG A 6 3.57 12.43 14.98
C ARG A 6 5.04 12.09 14.76
N MET A 7 5.30 10.81 14.50
CA MET A 7 6.65 10.30 14.21
C MET A 7 7.07 10.72 12.80
N ALA A 8 7.79 11.85 12.67
CA ALA A 8 8.15 12.45 11.39
C ALA A 8 8.88 11.47 10.45
N ASN A 9 9.70 10.59 11.00
CA ASN A 9 10.39 9.54 10.26
C ASN A 9 9.44 8.56 9.55
N LEU A 10 8.38 8.10 10.23
CA LEU A 10 7.37 7.23 9.63
C LEU A 10 6.41 7.99 8.70
N GLU A 11 6.23 9.30 8.91
CA GLU A 11 5.51 10.15 7.95
C GLU A 11 6.31 10.34 6.65
N VAL A 12 7.64 10.50 6.73
CA VAL A 12 8.52 10.49 5.53
C VAL A 12 8.45 9.15 4.83
N LEU A 13 8.57 8.04 5.56
CA LEU A 13 8.48 6.70 4.98
C LEU A 13 7.15 6.51 4.25
N ARG A 14 6.04 7.03 4.80
CA ARG A 14 4.73 7.00 4.13
C ARG A 14 4.76 7.73 2.79
N CYS A 15 5.35 8.93 2.73
CA CYS A 15 5.50 9.67 1.47
C CYS A 15 6.38 8.90 0.47
N VAL A 16 7.51 8.36 0.92
CA VAL A 16 8.43 7.55 0.10
C VAL A 16 7.71 6.32 -0.47
N ALA A 17 7.00 5.58 0.38
CA ALA A 17 6.23 4.42 -0.05
C ALA A 17 5.14 4.81 -1.07
N MET A 18 4.49 5.97 -0.94
CA MET A 18 3.50 6.40 -1.93
C MET A 18 4.13 6.67 -3.29
N MET A 19 5.29 7.34 -3.30
CA MET A 19 6.04 7.59 -4.52
C MET A 19 6.48 6.27 -5.18
N MET A 20 6.93 5.29 -4.38
CA MET A 20 7.25 3.95 -4.88
C MET A 20 6.00 3.23 -5.45
N VAL A 21 4.83 3.35 -4.83
CA VAL A 21 3.57 2.83 -5.39
C VAL A 21 3.23 3.47 -6.75
N VAL A 22 3.47 4.77 -6.90
CA VAL A 22 3.29 5.46 -8.19
C VAL A 22 4.27 4.92 -9.24
N VAL A 23 5.52 4.61 -8.87
CA VAL A 23 6.47 3.93 -9.77
C VAL A 23 5.90 2.60 -10.26
N LEU A 24 5.43 1.73 -9.36
CA LEU A 24 4.85 0.42 -9.72
C LEU A 24 3.68 0.58 -10.70
N HIS A 25 2.78 1.53 -10.45
CA HIS A 25 1.64 1.76 -11.32
C HIS A 25 2.02 2.46 -12.63
N TYR A 26 3.09 3.25 -12.66
CA TYR A 26 3.61 3.82 -13.91
C TYR A 26 4.20 2.71 -14.79
N GLN A 27 5.01 1.82 -14.19
CA GLN A 27 5.63 0.72 -14.92
C GLN A 27 4.61 -0.32 -15.39
N GLY A 28 3.85 -0.89 -14.45
CA GLY A 28 2.94 -1.99 -14.74
C GLY A 28 1.77 -1.61 -15.66
N LYS A 29 1.16 -0.44 -15.45
CA LYS A 29 0.00 0.00 -16.26
C LYS A 29 0.38 0.88 -17.44
N GLY A 30 1.61 1.41 -17.47
CA GLY A 30 2.18 2.09 -18.63
C GLY A 30 2.73 1.15 -19.69
N GLY A 31 2.75 -0.17 -19.42
CA GLY A 31 3.26 -1.18 -20.34
C GLY A 31 4.79 -1.24 -20.41
N LEU A 32 5.48 -0.84 -19.34
CA LEU A 32 6.94 -0.75 -19.29
C LEU A 32 7.61 -2.01 -18.70
N LEU A 33 6.81 -2.93 -18.16
CA LEU A 33 7.28 -4.25 -17.70
C LEU A 33 6.98 -5.27 -18.79
N PRO A 34 8.00 -5.71 -19.56
CA PRO A 34 7.80 -6.71 -20.60
C PRO A 34 7.51 -8.09 -20.00
N ASP A 35 7.01 -9.00 -20.84
CA ASP A 35 6.86 -10.38 -20.43
C ASP A 35 8.22 -11.04 -20.17
N LEU A 36 8.33 -11.75 -19.04
CA LEU A 36 9.53 -12.48 -18.65
C LEU A 36 9.74 -13.74 -19.52
N THR A 37 8.79 -14.09 -20.39
CA THR A 37 8.94 -15.14 -21.40
C THR A 37 9.72 -14.69 -22.64
N ALA A 38 9.87 -13.38 -22.85
CA ALA A 38 10.58 -12.81 -24.00
C ALA A 38 12.04 -12.44 -23.63
N PRO A 39 12.98 -12.41 -24.60
CA PRO A 39 14.31 -11.87 -24.38
C PRO A 39 14.25 -10.42 -23.87
N LEU A 40 15.03 -10.12 -22.84
CA LEU A 40 15.02 -8.80 -22.17
C LEU A 40 16.17 -7.92 -22.69
N SER A 41 15.85 -6.67 -23.03
CA SER A 41 16.83 -5.62 -23.27
C SER A 41 17.39 -5.04 -21.96
N VAL A 42 18.39 -4.15 -22.05
CA VAL A 42 18.93 -3.44 -20.87
C VAL A 42 17.87 -2.55 -20.21
N GLN A 43 16.99 -1.93 -21.01
CA GLN A 43 15.86 -1.14 -20.50
C GLN A 43 14.91 -2.01 -19.69
N ASP A 44 14.61 -3.21 -20.19
CA ASP A 44 13.70 -4.16 -19.55
C ASP A 44 14.24 -4.65 -18.21
N MET A 45 15.53 -4.98 -18.16
CA MET A 45 16.20 -5.35 -16.91
C MET A 45 16.19 -4.18 -15.91
N ALA A 46 16.38 -2.94 -16.39
CA ALA A 46 16.29 -1.76 -15.54
C ALA A 46 14.87 -1.55 -14.98
N ALA A 47 13.83 -1.78 -15.79
CA ALA A 47 12.43 -1.70 -15.34
C ALA A 47 12.11 -2.75 -14.27
N TRP A 48 12.53 -4.00 -14.49
CA TRP A 48 12.35 -5.08 -13.52
C TRP A 48 13.16 -4.86 -12.23
N LEU A 49 14.38 -4.32 -12.31
CA LEU A 49 15.15 -3.95 -11.11
C LEU A 49 14.48 -2.81 -10.34
N LEU A 50 13.96 -1.80 -11.04
CA LEU A 50 13.20 -0.71 -10.43
C LEU A 50 11.90 -1.22 -9.79
N GLU A 51 11.23 -2.19 -10.41
CA GLU A 51 10.07 -2.87 -9.85
C GLU A 51 10.45 -3.57 -8.54
N ALA A 52 11.55 -4.35 -8.53
CA ALA A 52 12.04 -5.03 -7.32
C ALA A 52 12.39 -4.04 -6.20
N PHE A 53 12.94 -2.88 -6.55
CA PHE A 53 13.25 -1.81 -5.61
C PHE A 53 11.97 -1.25 -4.97
N CYS A 54 10.90 -1.07 -5.77
CA CYS A 54 9.67 -0.40 -5.38
C CYS A 54 8.58 -1.32 -4.80
N ILE A 55 8.57 -2.62 -5.13
CA ILE A 55 7.46 -3.55 -4.83
C ILE A 55 7.15 -3.66 -3.34
N VAL A 56 8.18 -3.44 -2.51
CA VAL A 56 8.11 -3.46 -1.04
C VAL A 56 7.18 -2.41 -0.45
N ALA A 57 6.87 -1.35 -1.20
CA ALA A 57 6.17 -0.17 -0.73
C ALA A 57 4.79 -0.48 -0.16
N VAL A 58 4.10 -1.47 -0.75
CA VAL A 58 2.78 -1.89 -0.29
C VAL A 58 2.86 -2.55 1.09
N ASN A 59 3.80 -3.47 1.28
CA ASN A 59 4.05 -4.07 2.60
C ASN A 59 4.50 -3.01 3.63
N VAL A 60 5.32 -2.03 3.23
CA VAL A 60 5.69 -0.90 4.10
C VAL A 60 4.45 -0.12 4.56
N TYR A 61 3.49 0.13 3.67
CA TYR A 61 2.21 0.76 4.02
C TYR A 61 1.40 -0.06 5.03
N MET A 62 1.36 -1.38 4.85
CA MET A 62 0.74 -2.31 5.79
C MET A 62 1.45 -2.27 7.15
N MET A 63 2.79 -2.23 7.15
CA MET A 63 3.59 -2.17 8.37
C MET A 63 3.38 -0.86 9.13
N ILE A 64 3.41 0.28 8.46
CA ILE A 64 3.09 1.59 9.06
C ILE A 64 1.72 1.55 9.72
N SER A 65 0.73 0.99 9.02
CA SER A 65 -0.63 0.86 9.53
C SER A 65 -0.68 -0.03 10.76
N GLY A 66 -0.09 -1.23 10.71
CA GLY A 66 -0.05 -2.17 11.84
C GLY A 66 0.70 -1.63 13.06
N TYR A 67 1.82 -0.93 12.83
CA TYR A 67 2.63 -0.33 13.88
C TYR A 67 1.85 0.67 14.74
N PHE A 68 0.98 1.48 14.13
CA PHE A 68 0.14 2.43 14.87
C PHE A 68 -1.20 1.84 15.34
N LEU A 69 -1.81 0.95 14.54
CA LEU A 69 -3.12 0.38 14.84
C LEU A 69 -3.07 -0.63 15.99
N CYS A 70 -1.98 -1.37 16.17
CA CYS A 70 -1.85 -2.33 17.27
C CYS A 70 -1.98 -1.65 18.67
N GLU A 71 -1.58 -0.38 18.78
CA GLU A 71 -1.75 0.45 19.98
C GLU A 71 -3.08 1.23 20.02
N SER A 72 -3.85 1.25 18.94
CA SER A 72 -5.06 2.06 18.82
C SER A 72 -6.34 1.27 19.11
N SER A 73 -7.35 1.89 19.73
CA SER A 73 -8.68 1.29 19.78
C SER A 73 -9.37 1.32 18.41
N PHE A 74 -10.28 0.37 18.18
CA PHE A 74 -11.24 0.49 17.09
C PHE A 74 -12.09 1.74 17.28
N LYS A 75 -12.41 2.39 16.16
CA LYS A 75 -13.29 3.56 16.08
C LYS A 75 -14.14 3.44 14.83
N LEU A 76 -15.45 3.43 15.02
CA LEU A 76 -16.44 3.45 13.95
C LEU A 76 -16.34 4.75 13.16
N SER A 77 -16.09 5.88 13.82
CA SER A 77 -15.91 7.18 13.15
C SER A 77 -14.81 7.15 12.08
N ARG A 78 -13.67 6.51 12.38
CA ARG A 78 -12.55 6.35 11.45
C ARG A 78 -12.93 5.45 10.27
N LEU A 79 -13.65 4.36 10.51
CA LEU A 79 -14.13 3.46 9.45
C LEU A 79 -15.06 4.20 8.48
N LEU A 80 -16.07 4.91 9.02
CA LEU A 80 -17.03 5.66 8.21
C LEU A 80 -16.37 6.82 7.46
N THR A 81 -15.43 7.52 8.09
CA THR A 81 -14.65 8.59 7.43
C THR A 81 -13.85 8.03 6.26
N LEU A 82 -13.19 6.87 6.45
CA LEU A 82 -12.46 6.20 5.38
C LEU A 82 -13.43 5.80 4.26
N TRP A 83 -14.52 5.10 4.59
CA TRP A 83 -15.54 4.68 3.61
C TRP A 83 -16.07 5.85 2.78
N LEU A 84 -16.42 6.97 3.41
CA LEU A 84 -16.86 8.16 2.71
C LEU A 84 -15.77 8.72 1.80
N GLN A 85 -14.52 8.76 2.25
CA GLN A 85 -13.40 9.18 1.41
C GLN A 85 -13.23 8.27 0.19
N LEU A 86 -13.29 6.94 0.36
CA LEU A 86 -13.23 5.99 -0.76
C LEU A 86 -14.37 6.21 -1.75
N TRP A 87 -15.58 6.38 -1.23
CA TRP A 87 -16.77 6.59 -2.05
C TRP A 87 -16.71 7.89 -2.85
N LEU A 88 -16.27 8.99 -2.23
CA LEU A 88 -16.12 10.29 -2.91
C LEU A 88 -15.09 10.22 -4.04
N TYR A 89 -13.94 9.57 -3.82
CA TYR A 89 -12.95 9.38 -4.88
C TYR A 89 -13.48 8.46 -5.96
N SER A 90 -14.03 7.30 -5.58
CA SER A 90 -14.58 6.29 -6.46
C SER A 90 -15.61 6.89 -7.42
N VAL A 91 -16.70 7.41 -6.87
CA VAL A 91 -17.82 7.96 -7.64
C VAL A 91 -17.44 9.28 -8.29
N GLY A 92 -16.81 10.21 -7.55
CA GLY A 92 -16.50 11.54 -8.07
C GLY A 92 -15.56 11.50 -9.26
N ILE A 93 -14.40 10.85 -9.13
CA ILE A 93 -13.43 10.74 -10.23
C ILE A 93 -13.95 9.81 -11.33
N GLY A 94 -14.62 8.72 -10.96
CA GLY A 94 -15.17 7.76 -11.94
C GLY A 94 -16.26 8.38 -12.83
N VAL A 95 -17.15 9.20 -12.27
CA VAL A 95 -18.17 9.94 -13.03
C VAL A 95 -17.52 11.02 -13.89
N LEU A 96 -16.56 11.78 -13.34
CA LEU A 96 -15.84 12.78 -14.12
C LEU A 96 -15.15 12.15 -15.33
N ALA A 97 -14.49 10.99 -15.16
CA ALA A 97 -13.82 10.28 -16.24
C ALA A 97 -14.78 9.81 -17.35
N VAL A 98 -16.02 9.44 -17.00
CA VAL A 98 -17.07 9.11 -17.98
C VAL A 98 -17.54 10.37 -18.71
N VAL A 99 -17.84 11.45 -17.98
CA VAL A 99 -18.36 12.70 -18.56
C VAL A 99 -17.33 13.39 -19.46
N THR A 100 -16.04 13.32 -19.12
CA THR A 100 -14.97 13.89 -19.95
C THR A 100 -14.53 12.98 -21.09
N GLY A 101 -15.08 11.77 -21.20
CA GLY A 101 -14.74 10.80 -22.25
C GLY A 101 -13.36 10.14 -22.08
N ILE A 102 -12.75 10.22 -20.89
CA ILE A 102 -11.52 9.45 -20.59
C ILE A 102 -11.83 7.96 -20.62
N VAL A 103 -12.99 7.56 -20.09
CA VAL A 103 -13.49 6.18 -20.20
C VAL A 103 -14.37 6.08 -21.45
N PRO A 104 -14.04 5.24 -22.43
CA PRO A 104 -14.89 5.01 -23.59
C PRO A 104 -16.26 4.50 -23.19
N ALA A 105 -17.33 4.98 -23.83
CA ALA A 105 -18.71 4.57 -23.51
C ALA A 105 -18.92 3.04 -23.58
N ALA A 106 -18.16 2.34 -24.44
CA ALA A 106 -18.19 0.88 -24.55
C ALA A 106 -17.68 0.14 -23.30
N GLU A 107 -16.83 0.76 -22.49
CA GLU A 107 -16.29 0.18 -21.26
C GLU A 107 -17.21 0.40 -20.04
N VAL A 108 -18.21 1.27 -20.19
CA VAL A 108 -19.15 1.63 -19.12
C VAL A 108 -20.25 0.58 -19.01
N SER A 109 -19.94 -0.50 -18.29
CA SER A 109 -20.86 -1.61 -18.02
C SER A 109 -21.59 -1.46 -16.66
N THR A 110 -22.60 -2.30 -16.42
CA THR A 110 -23.22 -2.44 -15.09
C THR A 110 -22.19 -2.75 -14.01
N HIS A 111 -21.20 -3.60 -14.32
CA HIS A 111 -20.12 -3.92 -13.39
C HIS A 111 -19.27 -2.69 -13.06
N TYR A 112 -18.99 -1.81 -14.04
CA TYR A 112 -18.29 -0.55 -13.81
C TYR A 112 -19.06 0.34 -12.81
N TYR A 113 -20.37 0.56 -13.03
CA TYR A 113 -21.19 1.36 -12.11
C TYR A 113 -21.25 0.78 -10.69
N LEU A 114 -21.44 -0.53 -10.57
CA LEU A 114 -21.45 -1.20 -9.27
C LEU A 114 -20.09 -1.08 -8.56
N THR A 115 -18.98 -1.15 -9.32
CA THR A 115 -17.63 -0.95 -8.79
C THR A 115 -17.42 0.48 -8.29
N LEU A 116 -17.99 1.48 -8.97
CA LEU A 116 -17.94 2.86 -8.50
C LEU A 116 -18.76 3.08 -7.22
N LEU A 117 -19.97 2.52 -7.15
CA LEU A 117 -20.90 2.72 -6.03
C LEU A 117 -20.52 1.92 -4.78
N PHE A 118 -19.93 0.74 -4.95
CA PHE A 118 -19.54 -0.18 -3.87
C PHE A 118 -18.03 -0.47 -3.90
N PRO A 119 -17.16 0.54 -3.75
CA PRO A 119 -15.73 0.43 -4.03
C PRO A 119 -14.99 -0.57 -3.13
N VAL A 120 -15.51 -0.82 -1.93
CA VAL A 120 -14.94 -1.80 -1.00
C VAL A 120 -15.33 -3.22 -1.41
N THR A 121 -16.65 -3.49 -1.53
CA THR A 121 -17.17 -4.83 -1.81
C THR A 121 -16.83 -5.33 -3.22
N MET A 122 -16.75 -4.42 -4.20
CA MET A 122 -16.37 -4.74 -5.58
C MET A 122 -14.86 -4.64 -5.83
N GLY A 123 -14.04 -4.38 -4.80
CA GLY A 123 -12.58 -4.40 -4.92
C GLY A 123 -12.00 -3.33 -5.83
N HIS A 124 -12.65 -2.17 -5.97
CA HIS A 124 -12.15 -1.04 -6.77
C HIS A 124 -10.70 -0.71 -6.37
N TYR A 125 -10.47 -0.60 -5.06
CA TYR A 125 -9.16 -0.38 -4.47
C TYR A 125 -8.79 -1.56 -3.58
N TRP A 126 -8.18 -2.59 -4.16
CA TRP A 126 -7.85 -3.85 -3.46
C TRP A 126 -7.18 -3.62 -2.10
N PHE A 127 -6.21 -2.69 -2.03
CA PHE A 127 -5.45 -2.40 -0.81
C PHE A 127 -6.36 -1.86 0.30
N LEU A 128 -7.30 -1.00 -0.06
CA LEU A 128 -8.24 -0.41 0.90
C LEU A 128 -9.33 -1.39 1.29
N THR A 129 -9.75 -2.27 0.39
CA THR A 129 -10.64 -3.39 0.74
C THR A 129 -9.99 -4.28 1.81
N ALA A 130 -8.75 -4.71 1.59
CA ALA A 130 -7.99 -5.50 2.56
C ALA A 130 -7.81 -4.75 3.91
N TYR A 131 -7.46 -3.46 3.86
CA TYR A 131 -7.35 -2.62 5.06
C TYR A 131 -8.67 -2.50 5.83
N VAL A 132 -9.80 -2.29 5.15
CA VAL A 132 -11.11 -2.17 5.78
C VAL A 132 -11.47 -3.47 6.50
N PHE A 133 -11.26 -4.62 5.87
CA PHE A 133 -11.52 -5.92 6.51
C PHE A 133 -10.63 -6.14 7.73
N LEU A 134 -9.34 -5.85 7.63
CA LEU A 134 -8.45 -5.91 8.79
C LEU A 134 -8.88 -4.95 9.91
N TYR A 135 -9.30 -3.73 9.56
CA TYR A 135 -9.73 -2.74 10.54
C TYR A 135 -11.02 -3.14 11.26
N ILE A 136 -11.94 -3.82 10.58
CA ILE A 136 -13.13 -4.44 11.19
C ILE A 136 -12.72 -5.57 12.13
N LEU A 137 -11.69 -6.35 11.79
CA LEU A 137 -11.15 -7.42 12.64
C LEU A 137 -10.30 -6.91 13.82
N LEU A 138 -9.96 -5.62 13.86
CA LEU A 138 -9.08 -5.02 14.87
C LEU A 138 -9.52 -5.27 16.33
N PRO A 139 -10.82 -5.25 16.70
CA PRO A 139 -11.26 -5.60 18.06
C PRO A 139 -10.81 -7.01 18.47
N PHE A 140 -10.85 -7.98 17.56
CA PHE A 140 -10.48 -9.36 17.83
C PHE A 140 -8.96 -9.55 17.81
N VAL A 141 -8.34 -9.22 16.68
CA VAL A 141 -6.90 -9.39 16.45
C VAL A 141 -6.10 -8.59 17.48
N GLY A 142 -6.50 -7.34 17.72
CA GLY A 142 -5.82 -6.48 18.68
C GLY A 142 -5.81 -7.06 20.09
N ILE A 143 -6.93 -7.63 20.57
CA ILE A 143 -7.00 -8.25 21.90
C ILE A 143 -6.06 -9.46 21.97
N GLY A 144 -6.12 -10.34 20.96
CA GLY A 144 -5.27 -11.53 20.89
C GLY A 144 -3.78 -11.20 20.96
N LEU A 145 -3.31 -10.33 20.05
CA LEU A 145 -1.90 -9.96 19.97
C LEU A 145 -1.36 -9.28 21.23
N ARG A 146 -2.21 -8.57 22.00
CA ARG A 146 -1.80 -7.94 23.27
C ARG A 146 -1.62 -8.95 24.40
N ARG A 147 -2.47 -9.97 24.46
CA ARG A 147 -2.44 -10.99 25.53
C ARG A 147 -1.37 -12.05 25.32
N MET A 148 -0.90 -12.23 24.09
CA MET A 148 0.18 -13.18 23.80
C MET A 148 1.47 -12.80 24.53
N THR A 149 2.15 -13.79 25.09
CA THR A 149 3.55 -13.68 25.50
C THR A 149 4.45 -13.53 24.27
N LYS A 150 5.72 -13.14 24.48
CA LYS A 150 6.69 -13.04 23.38
C LYS A 150 6.83 -14.35 22.60
N GLN A 151 6.92 -15.48 23.31
CA GLN A 151 7.05 -16.81 22.71
C GLN A 151 5.81 -17.20 21.90
N GLN A 152 4.61 -17.02 22.46
CA GLN A 152 3.36 -17.28 21.75
C GLN A 152 3.28 -16.47 20.46
N PHE A 153 3.63 -15.18 20.51
CA PHE A 153 3.61 -14.33 19.33
C PHE A 153 4.66 -14.79 18.30
N GLN A 154 5.87 -15.17 18.71
CA GLN A 154 6.88 -15.73 17.80
C GLN A 154 6.38 -16.99 17.09
N VAL A 155 5.77 -17.93 17.82
CA VAL A 155 5.19 -19.15 17.22
C VAL A 155 4.09 -18.79 16.22
N THR A 156 3.18 -17.88 16.58
CA THR A 156 2.13 -17.40 15.66
C THR A 156 2.72 -16.80 14.39
N LEU A 157 3.76 -15.96 14.48
CA LEU A 157 4.42 -15.39 13.30
C LEU A 157 5.07 -16.47 12.44
N VAL A 158 5.78 -17.43 13.04
CA VAL A 158 6.41 -18.53 12.31
C VAL A 158 5.36 -19.33 11.54
N LEU A 159 4.22 -19.66 12.16
CA LEU A 159 3.14 -20.40 11.50
C LEU A 159 2.51 -19.59 10.35
N LEU A 160 2.23 -18.30 10.56
CA LEU A 160 1.67 -17.43 9.52
C LEU A 160 2.63 -17.27 8.34
N PHE A 161 3.91 -16.98 8.59
CA PHE A 161 4.89 -16.83 7.53
C PHE A 161 5.27 -18.15 6.86
N ALA A 162 5.23 -19.27 7.58
CA ALA A 162 5.36 -20.58 6.94
C ALA A 162 4.24 -20.79 5.92
N ALA A 163 2.98 -20.58 6.33
CA ALA A 163 1.80 -20.82 5.50
C ALA A 163 1.69 -19.85 4.31
N PHE A 164 1.85 -18.54 4.56
CA PHE A 164 1.49 -17.51 3.58
C PHE A 164 2.69 -16.83 2.90
N CYS A 165 3.92 -17.25 3.20
CA CYS A 165 5.12 -16.61 2.65
C CYS A 165 6.21 -17.60 2.23
N LEU A 166 6.67 -18.46 3.15
CA LEU A 166 7.81 -19.35 2.89
C LEU A 166 7.47 -20.47 1.90
N ILE A 167 6.30 -21.11 2.04
CA ILE A 167 5.88 -22.21 1.16
C ILE A 167 5.92 -21.77 -0.31
N LYS A 168 5.31 -20.63 -0.66
CA LYS A 168 5.33 -20.12 -2.04
C LYS A 168 6.71 -19.68 -2.54
N SER A 169 7.62 -19.33 -1.63
CA SER A 169 8.94 -18.79 -1.98
C SER A 169 9.99 -19.87 -2.23
N ILE A 170 9.64 -21.13 -1.96
CA ILE A 170 10.55 -22.27 -2.10
C ILE A 170 10.00 -23.25 -3.14
N LEU A 171 8.68 -23.41 -3.18
CA LEU A 171 8.05 -24.37 -4.06
C LEU A 171 7.95 -23.82 -5.49
N PRO A 172 8.40 -24.57 -6.51
CA PRO A 172 8.41 -24.11 -7.90
C PRO A 172 7.03 -24.25 -8.57
N PHE A 173 5.96 -23.95 -7.84
CA PHE A 173 4.59 -23.99 -8.36
C PHE A 173 3.72 -22.91 -7.71
N ARG A 174 2.70 -22.48 -8.46
CA ARG A 174 1.74 -21.47 -8.01
C ARG A 174 0.83 -22.06 -6.94
N LEU A 175 0.59 -21.28 -5.89
CA LEU A 175 -0.49 -21.55 -4.94
C LEU A 175 -1.74 -20.79 -5.41
N GLU A 176 -2.85 -21.49 -5.63
CA GLU A 176 -4.05 -20.84 -6.18
C GLU A 176 -4.77 -19.94 -5.17
N GLU A 177 -4.68 -20.26 -3.88
CA GLU A 177 -5.43 -19.59 -2.79
C GLU A 177 -4.68 -18.41 -2.15
N ASP A 178 -3.45 -18.12 -2.56
CA ASP A 178 -2.60 -17.15 -1.86
C ASP A 178 -2.84 -15.69 -2.29
N SER A 179 -3.69 -15.49 -3.30
CA SER A 179 -4.04 -14.21 -3.94
C SER A 179 -2.84 -13.28 -4.19
N LYS A 180 -1.61 -13.82 -4.28
CA LYS A 180 -0.36 -13.06 -4.48
C LYS A 180 -0.12 -11.96 -3.42
N GLY A 181 -0.75 -12.07 -2.25
CA GLY A 181 -0.75 -11.07 -1.19
C GLY A 181 -1.71 -9.89 -1.38
N TYR A 182 -2.65 -9.95 -2.33
CA TYR A 182 -3.65 -8.91 -2.59
C TYR A 182 -4.90 -9.01 -1.69
N ASP A 183 -4.74 -9.51 -0.46
CA ASP A 183 -5.86 -9.87 0.41
C ASP A 183 -5.67 -9.45 1.89
N CYS A 184 -6.73 -9.64 2.67
CA CYS A 184 -6.75 -9.33 4.10
C CYS A 184 -5.89 -10.27 4.95
N ILE A 185 -5.67 -11.52 4.52
CA ILE A 185 -4.89 -12.53 5.24
C ILE A 185 -3.41 -12.15 5.19
N TRP A 186 -2.88 -11.78 4.02
CA TRP A 186 -1.53 -11.27 3.90
C TRP A 186 -1.35 -9.96 4.68
N TYR A 187 -2.33 -9.05 4.60
CA TYR A 187 -2.31 -7.83 5.42
C TYR A 187 -2.23 -8.19 6.92
N LEU A 188 -3.01 -9.16 7.39
CA LEU A 188 -2.93 -9.64 8.78
C LEU A 188 -1.53 -10.16 9.14
N CYS A 189 -0.86 -10.90 8.25
CA CYS A 189 0.50 -11.38 8.47
C CYS A 189 1.48 -10.20 8.68
N VAL A 190 1.44 -9.21 7.77
CA VAL A 190 2.30 -8.02 7.86
C VAL A 190 1.94 -7.15 9.06
N PHE A 191 0.66 -7.04 9.40
CA PHE A 191 0.17 -6.35 10.60
C PHE A 191 0.74 -6.99 11.87
N CYS A 192 0.71 -8.32 11.96
CA CYS A 192 1.28 -9.07 13.08
C CYS A 192 2.79 -8.83 13.19
N ALA A 193 3.53 -8.82 12.08
CA ALA A 193 4.96 -8.51 12.10
C ALA A 193 5.25 -7.08 12.60
N ALA A 194 4.47 -6.09 12.14
CA ALA A 194 4.61 -4.71 12.60
C ALA A 194 4.25 -4.54 14.08
N ALA A 195 3.21 -5.23 14.55
CA ALA A 195 2.82 -5.25 15.96
C ALA A 195 3.88 -5.93 16.84
N TYR A 196 4.52 -6.99 16.35
CA TYR A 196 5.65 -7.63 17.04
C TYR A 196 6.85 -6.68 17.13
N LEU A 197 7.22 -6.03 16.01
CA LEU A 197 8.27 -5.02 15.98
C LEU A 197 8.01 -3.89 16.98
N ARG A 198 6.77 -3.39 17.04
CA ARG A 198 6.37 -2.34 17.98
C ARG A 198 6.54 -2.77 19.44
N ARG A 199 6.20 -4.03 19.75
CA ARG A 199 6.07 -4.52 21.13
C ARG A 199 7.37 -5.10 21.70
N PHE A 200 8.18 -5.74 20.87
CA PHE A 200 9.39 -6.43 21.32
C PHE A 200 10.67 -5.96 20.62
N GLY A 201 10.54 -5.24 19.50
CA GLY A 201 11.66 -4.87 18.65
C GLY A 201 12.42 -6.06 18.06
N ILE A 202 13.37 -5.76 17.19
CA ILE A 202 14.37 -6.71 16.70
C ILE A 202 15.74 -6.04 16.88
N PRO A 203 16.46 -6.32 17.98
CA PRO A 203 17.74 -5.66 18.28
C PRO A 203 18.76 -5.76 17.15
N PHE A 204 18.73 -6.85 16.38
CA PHE A 204 19.59 -7.01 15.21
C PHE A 204 19.38 -5.91 14.16
N LEU A 205 18.14 -5.48 13.93
CA LEU A 205 17.77 -4.52 12.88
C LEU A 205 17.79 -3.05 13.32
N GLN A 206 18.12 -2.76 14.58
CA GLN A 206 18.29 -1.38 15.07
C GLN A 206 19.51 -0.68 14.44
N LYS A 207 20.51 -1.46 13.98
CA LYS A 207 21.64 -0.90 13.23
C LYS A 207 21.21 -0.61 11.79
N LYS A 208 21.26 0.66 11.39
CA LYS A 208 20.87 1.11 10.03
C LYS A 208 21.55 0.34 8.90
N SER A 209 22.82 -0.03 9.05
CA SER A 209 23.53 -0.83 8.04
C SER A 209 22.92 -2.21 7.84
N ARG A 210 22.41 -2.84 8.90
CA ARG A 210 21.74 -4.15 8.82
C ARG A 210 20.33 -4.04 8.24
N ALA A 211 19.61 -2.98 8.59
CA ALA A 211 18.31 -2.67 8.00
C ALA A 211 18.42 -2.40 6.49
N LEU A 212 19.41 -1.59 6.09
CA LEU A 212 19.73 -1.34 4.69
C LEU A 212 20.19 -2.61 3.97
N LEU A 213 21.06 -3.41 4.58
CA LEU A 213 21.49 -4.68 4.02
C LEU A 213 20.32 -5.63 3.79
N LEU A 214 19.38 -5.72 4.74
CA LEU A 214 18.18 -6.55 4.58
C LEU A 214 17.29 -6.06 3.43
N TYR A 215 17.14 -4.74 3.28
CA TYR A 215 16.44 -4.14 2.14
C TYR A 215 17.11 -4.52 0.81
N LEU A 216 18.42 -4.30 0.69
CA LEU A 216 19.18 -4.60 -0.53
C LEU A 216 19.19 -6.10 -0.85
N ILE A 217 19.31 -6.98 0.15
CA ILE A 217 19.23 -8.43 -0.05
C ILE A 217 17.88 -8.83 -0.62
N GLY A 218 16.77 -8.29 -0.10
CA GLY A 218 15.45 -8.63 -0.65
C GLY A 218 15.20 -8.00 -2.03
N VAL A 219 15.72 -6.81 -2.34
CA VAL A 219 15.65 -6.24 -3.70
C VAL A 219 16.44 -7.10 -4.70
N ILE A 220 17.70 -7.39 -4.40
CA ILE A 220 18.57 -8.19 -5.27
C ILE A 220 18.10 -9.66 -5.32
N GLY A 221 17.56 -10.19 -4.23
CA GLY A 221 16.95 -11.52 -4.19
C GLY A 221 15.74 -11.61 -5.11
N THR A 222 14.81 -10.65 -5.01
CA THR A 222 13.62 -10.56 -5.89
C THR A 222 14.03 -10.50 -7.37
N PHE A 223 14.91 -9.56 -7.71
CA PHE A 223 15.37 -9.38 -9.08
C PHE A 223 16.17 -10.59 -9.58
N GLY A 224 17.14 -11.05 -8.80
CA GLY A 224 18.03 -12.15 -9.16
C GLY A 224 17.29 -13.47 -9.34
N GLU A 225 16.36 -13.80 -8.45
CA GLU A 225 15.52 -14.99 -8.60
C GLU A 225 14.66 -14.93 -9.86
N ALA A 226 14.02 -13.80 -10.14
CA ALA A 226 13.24 -13.64 -11.36
C ALA A 226 14.11 -13.74 -12.63
N MET A 227 15.33 -13.19 -12.61
CA MET A 227 16.27 -13.32 -13.73
C MET A 227 16.76 -14.76 -13.91
N LEU A 228 17.00 -15.50 -12.82
CA LEU A 228 17.36 -16.92 -12.89
C LEU A 228 16.22 -17.75 -13.49
N LEU A 229 14.97 -17.51 -13.06
CA LEU A 229 13.80 -18.17 -13.61
C LEU A 229 13.60 -17.80 -15.10
N HIS A 230 13.77 -16.53 -15.45
CA HIS A 230 13.75 -16.08 -16.85
C HIS A 230 14.79 -16.82 -17.70
N LEU A 231 16.04 -16.87 -17.28
CA LEU A 231 17.10 -17.58 -18.00
C LEU A 231 16.82 -19.08 -18.11
N PHE A 232 16.28 -19.70 -17.06
CA PHE A 232 15.87 -21.10 -17.08
C PHE A 232 14.74 -21.34 -18.09
N TYR A 233 13.73 -20.46 -18.12
CA TYR A 233 12.64 -20.51 -19.09
C TYR A 233 13.16 -20.36 -20.53
N GLN A 234 14.02 -19.38 -20.80
CA GLN A 234 14.62 -19.18 -22.14
C GLN A 234 15.36 -20.43 -22.65
N ARG A 235 15.87 -21.27 -21.75
CA ARG A 235 16.58 -22.51 -22.11
C ARG A 235 15.66 -23.73 -22.24
N THR A 236 14.56 -23.79 -21.49
CA THR A 236 13.78 -25.02 -21.29
C THR A 236 12.31 -24.92 -21.69
N GLY A 237 11.77 -23.71 -21.83
CA GLY A 237 10.33 -23.46 -21.97
C GLY A 237 9.49 -23.85 -20.74
N SER A 238 10.13 -24.18 -19.61
CA SER A 238 9.46 -24.66 -18.40
C SER A 238 9.36 -23.56 -17.33
N LEU A 239 8.45 -23.75 -16.35
CA LEU A 239 8.27 -22.84 -15.20
C LEU A 239 7.68 -21.45 -15.53
N GLU A 240 7.00 -21.31 -16.67
CA GLU A 240 6.35 -20.06 -17.09
C GLU A 240 5.46 -19.44 -15.99
N LEU A 241 4.64 -20.29 -15.35
CA LEU A 241 3.64 -19.87 -14.37
C LEU A 241 4.22 -19.27 -13.09
N ILE A 242 5.52 -19.46 -12.84
CA ILE A 242 6.18 -18.97 -11.62
C ILE A 242 7.15 -17.80 -11.87
N LEU A 243 7.34 -17.37 -13.12
CA LEU A 243 8.29 -16.31 -13.48
C LEU A 243 8.10 -15.01 -12.67
N LYS A 244 6.85 -14.72 -12.29
CA LYS A 244 6.48 -13.50 -11.56
C LYS A 244 6.32 -13.70 -10.04
N ILE A 245 6.40 -14.93 -9.53
CA ILE A 245 6.28 -15.22 -8.08
C ILE A 245 7.25 -14.37 -7.23
N PRO A 246 8.52 -14.14 -7.64
CA PRO A 246 9.44 -13.34 -6.83
C PRO A 246 8.95 -11.91 -6.57
N TYR A 247 8.12 -11.35 -7.47
CA TYR A 247 7.53 -10.01 -7.38
C TYR A 247 6.19 -9.96 -6.67
N GLU A 248 5.67 -11.07 -6.15
CA GLU A 248 4.40 -11.10 -5.42
C GLU A 248 4.59 -10.61 -3.97
N TYR A 249 3.62 -9.86 -3.42
CA TYR A 249 3.82 -9.16 -2.14
C TYR A 249 4.07 -10.08 -0.95
N ASN A 250 3.52 -11.29 -1.03
CA ASN A 250 3.65 -12.34 -0.04
C ASN A 250 4.90 -13.21 -0.23
N HIS A 251 5.75 -12.92 -1.22
CA HIS A 251 7.05 -13.57 -1.38
C HIS A 251 8.04 -13.12 -0.29
N ILE A 252 8.97 -14.01 0.11
CA ILE A 252 9.89 -13.78 1.23
C ILE A 252 10.80 -12.57 1.00
N PHE A 253 11.27 -12.37 -0.23
CA PHE A 253 12.17 -11.27 -0.55
C PHE A 253 11.49 -9.89 -0.46
N PRO A 254 10.33 -9.63 -1.11
CA PRO A 254 9.55 -8.40 -0.88
C PRO A 254 9.17 -8.17 0.59
N PHE A 255 8.80 -9.23 1.33
CA PHE A 255 8.50 -9.12 2.75
C PHE A 255 9.74 -8.68 3.57
N LEU A 256 10.86 -9.39 3.46
CA LEU A 256 12.09 -9.06 4.19
C LEU A 256 12.61 -7.67 3.83
N ALA A 257 12.57 -7.30 2.55
CA ALA A 257 12.97 -5.97 2.12
C ALA A 257 12.07 -4.88 2.73
N SER A 258 10.76 -5.11 2.84
CA SER A 258 9.85 -4.17 3.51
C SER A 258 10.16 -4.01 5.01
N VAL A 259 10.53 -5.09 5.70
CA VAL A 259 10.98 -5.04 7.10
C VAL A 259 12.27 -4.25 7.23
N GLY A 260 13.24 -4.48 6.34
CA GLY A 260 14.50 -3.72 6.29
C GLY A 260 14.28 -2.23 6.08
N LEU A 261 13.49 -1.86 5.07
CA LEU A 261 13.17 -0.46 4.77
C LEU A 261 12.38 0.20 5.91
N PHE A 262 11.43 -0.50 6.52
CA PHE A 262 10.69 -0.01 7.68
C PHE A 262 11.62 0.28 8.87
N CYS A 263 12.49 -0.68 9.23
CA CYS A 263 13.44 -0.52 10.34
C CYS A 263 14.48 0.58 10.06
N LEU A 264 14.90 0.77 8.80
CA LEU A 264 15.82 1.84 8.41
C LEU A 264 15.28 3.23 8.78
N PHE A 265 13.98 3.45 8.57
CA PHE A 265 13.32 4.70 8.93
C PHE A 265 12.90 4.76 10.40
N LEU A 266 12.54 3.63 11.01
CA LEU A 266 12.03 3.58 12.38
C LEU A 266 12.98 4.22 13.39
N ASP A 267 14.28 3.96 13.26
CA ASP A 267 15.33 4.49 14.15
C ASP A 267 16.08 5.69 13.56
N SER A 268 15.53 6.32 12.51
CA SER A 268 16.13 7.51 11.89
C SER A 268 15.63 8.80 12.52
N ASP A 269 16.57 9.64 12.96
CA ASP A 269 16.27 10.98 13.47
C ASP A 269 16.09 11.97 12.31
N ILE A 270 14.85 12.12 11.85
CA ILE A 270 14.49 13.04 10.78
C ILE A 270 13.92 14.31 11.41
N ARG A 271 14.78 15.31 11.57
CA ARG A 271 14.42 16.65 12.07
C ARG A 271 14.47 17.70 10.96
N GLY A 272 13.95 18.89 11.27
CA GLY A 272 14.03 20.06 10.39
C GLY A 272 12.94 20.13 9.33
N LYS A 273 13.23 20.86 8.24
CA LYS A 273 12.24 21.22 7.20
C LYS A 273 11.60 19.99 6.54
N ILE A 274 12.39 18.96 6.24
CA ILE A 274 11.91 17.73 5.59
C ILE A 274 10.87 17.02 6.47
N GLY A 275 11.17 16.80 7.75
CA GLY A 275 10.24 16.17 8.69
C GLY A 275 8.96 16.98 8.88
N SER A 276 9.07 18.30 9.00
CA SER A 276 7.92 19.22 9.13
C SER A 276 7.01 19.17 7.90
N VAL A 277 7.59 19.18 6.69
CA VAL A 277 6.83 19.08 5.43
C VAL A 277 6.17 17.71 5.30
N ALA A 278 6.88 16.62 5.58
CA ALA A 278 6.32 15.27 5.51
C ALA A 278 5.15 15.08 6.50
N VAL A 279 5.26 15.57 7.73
CA VAL A 279 4.16 15.51 8.72
C VAL A 279 2.90 16.23 8.22
N LYS A 280 3.06 17.32 7.46
CA LYS A 280 1.95 18.08 6.86
C LYS A 280 1.35 17.37 5.63
N ILE A 281 2.18 16.75 4.79
CA ILE A 281 1.78 16.15 3.51
C ILE A 281 1.27 14.70 3.68
N ALA A 282 1.85 13.94 4.62
CA ALA A 282 1.54 12.52 4.81
C ALA A 282 0.04 12.18 5.04
N PRO A 283 -0.82 13.03 5.66
CA PRO A 283 -2.27 12.79 5.67
C PRO A 283 -2.92 12.64 4.30
N TYR A 284 -2.32 13.26 3.27
CA TYR A 284 -2.89 13.38 1.94
C TYR A 284 -2.39 12.28 0.97
N THR A 285 -1.40 11.48 1.37
CA THR A 285 -0.84 10.43 0.50
C THR A 285 -1.88 9.38 0.10
N LEU A 286 -2.85 9.11 0.97
CA LEU A 286 -3.96 8.22 0.61
C LEU A 286 -4.77 8.78 -0.58
N GLY A 287 -4.99 10.09 -0.62
CA GLY A 287 -5.67 10.73 -1.75
C GLY A 287 -4.87 10.65 -3.05
N VAL A 288 -3.53 10.63 -2.99
CA VAL A 288 -2.68 10.35 -4.16
C VAL A 288 -3.03 8.99 -4.73
N TYR A 289 -3.05 7.92 -3.90
CA TYR A 289 -3.45 6.58 -4.32
C TYR A 289 -4.86 6.52 -4.88
N LEU A 290 -5.84 7.07 -4.16
CA LEU A 290 -7.23 7.03 -4.59
C LEU A 290 -7.48 7.78 -5.90
N LEU A 291 -6.67 8.81 -6.21
CA LEU A 291 -6.77 9.53 -7.47
C LEU A 291 -6.20 8.73 -8.64
N HIS A 292 -4.93 8.35 -8.57
CA HIS A 292 -4.24 7.72 -9.71
C HIS A 292 -4.62 6.25 -9.89
N GLU A 293 -5.20 5.61 -8.87
CA GLU A 293 -5.73 4.25 -8.94
C GLU A 293 -7.25 4.20 -9.10
N ASN A 294 -7.90 5.31 -9.45
CA ASN A 294 -9.32 5.27 -9.75
C ASN A 294 -9.56 4.56 -11.09
N LEU A 295 -10.55 3.67 -11.14
CA LEU A 295 -10.95 2.86 -12.29
C LEU A 295 -11.06 3.68 -13.58
N GLY A 296 -11.54 4.92 -13.49
CA GLY A 296 -11.73 5.79 -14.65
C GLY A 296 -10.45 6.40 -15.22
N VAL A 297 -9.32 6.39 -14.48
CA VAL A 297 -8.07 7.02 -14.94
C VAL A 297 -6.84 6.13 -14.81
N ARG A 298 -6.92 5.01 -14.10
CA ARG A 298 -5.77 4.20 -13.67
C ARG A 298 -4.89 3.64 -14.79
N TYR A 299 -5.40 3.58 -16.03
CA TYR A 299 -4.67 3.14 -17.23
C TYR A 299 -4.42 4.28 -18.24
N ALA A 300 -4.86 5.51 -17.92
CA ALA A 300 -4.78 6.64 -18.84
C ALA A 300 -3.59 7.56 -18.55
N TRP A 301 -3.33 7.84 -17.27
CA TRP A 301 -2.35 8.86 -16.87
C TRP A 301 -0.90 8.51 -17.20
N GLN A 302 -0.58 7.24 -17.35
CA GLN A 302 0.77 6.80 -17.71
C GLN A 302 1.16 7.31 -19.10
N LYS A 303 0.25 7.17 -20.08
CA LYS A 303 0.46 7.69 -21.44
C LYS A 303 0.48 9.22 -21.47
N TRP A 304 -0.37 9.89 -20.69
CA TRP A 304 -0.32 11.36 -20.56
C TRP A 304 1.03 11.86 -20.05
N LEU A 305 1.72 11.03 -19.27
CA LEU A 305 3.05 11.28 -18.73
C LEU A 305 4.15 10.52 -19.50
N GLY A 306 3.92 10.26 -20.79
CA GLY A 306 4.97 9.87 -21.74
C GLY A 306 5.47 8.43 -21.61
N SER A 307 4.70 7.50 -21.04
CA SER A 307 5.12 6.09 -20.98
C SER A 307 5.34 5.48 -22.37
N ASP A 308 4.71 6.01 -23.41
CA ASP A 308 4.87 5.64 -24.82
C ASP A 308 6.11 6.26 -25.50
N ARG A 309 6.84 7.15 -24.83
CA ARG A 309 8.01 7.86 -25.35
C ARG A 309 9.33 7.31 -24.80
N ILE A 310 9.29 6.18 -24.10
CA ILE A 310 10.47 5.57 -23.49
C ILE A 310 11.21 4.74 -24.55
N ASP A 311 12.44 5.13 -24.79
CA ASP A 311 13.34 4.60 -25.83
C ASP A 311 14.68 4.09 -25.28
N GLY A 312 14.85 4.06 -23.96
CA GLY A 312 16.02 3.52 -23.29
C GLY A 312 15.95 3.55 -21.76
N ALA A 313 16.96 2.98 -21.09
CA ALA A 313 17.01 2.93 -19.63
C ALA A 313 17.09 4.31 -18.97
N VAL A 314 17.78 5.27 -19.58
CA VAL A 314 17.88 6.65 -19.06
C VAL A 314 16.55 7.38 -19.19
N SER A 315 15.88 7.27 -20.34
CA SER A 315 14.57 7.89 -20.55
C SER A 315 13.50 7.25 -19.66
N LEU A 316 13.55 5.93 -19.44
CA LEU A 316 12.72 5.23 -18.45
C LEU A 316 12.82 5.86 -17.06
N LEU A 317 14.04 6.04 -16.53
CA LEU A 317 14.25 6.60 -15.20
C LEU A 317 13.80 8.07 -15.13
N LEU A 318 14.13 8.87 -16.15
CA LEU A 318 13.77 10.29 -16.21
C LEU A 318 12.26 10.49 -16.25
N TRP A 319 11.55 9.80 -17.16
CA TRP A 319 10.10 9.91 -17.29
C TRP A 319 9.38 9.35 -16.06
N THR A 320 9.89 8.29 -15.45
CA THR A 320 9.35 7.76 -14.19
C THR A 320 9.44 8.79 -13.07
N VAL A 321 10.58 9.46 -12.90
CA VAL A 321 10.74 10.51 -11.88
C VAL A 321 9.77 11.67 -12.12
N ILE A 322 9.64 12.12 -13.38
CA ILE A 322 8.67 13.17 -13.75
C ILE A 322 7.24 12.73 -13.39
N ALA A 323 6.86 11.52 -13.79
CA ALA A 323 5.52 10.98 -13.54
C ALA A 323 5.21 10.90 -12.04
N VAL A 324 6.15 10.42 -11.24
CA VAL A 324 6.04 10.36 -9.77
C VAL A 324 5.83 11.74 -9.17
N ILE A 325 6.65 12.73 -9.55
CA ILE A 325 6.55 14.09 -9.02
C ILE A 325 5.18 14.70 -9.37
N VAL A 326 4.75 14.58 -10.63
CA VAL A 326 3.49 15.14 -11.11
C VAL A 326 2.30 14.49 -10.41
N VAL A 327 2.21 13.16 -10.41
CA VAL A 327 1.10 12.43 -9.77
C VAL A 327 1.05 12.68 -8.27
N PHE A 328 2.21 12.70 -7.61
CA PHE A 328 2.28 12.97 -6.17
C PHE A 328 1.79 14.39 -5.85
N ILE A 329 2.31 15.42 -6.52
CA ILE A 329 1.91 16.81 -6.27
C ILE A 329 0.42 17.01 -6.57
N LEU A 330 -0.06 16.58 -7.75
CA LEU A 330 -1.47 16.74 -8.12
C LEU A 330 -2.40 15.97 -7.18
N GLY A 331 -2.04 14.76 -6.80
CA GLY A 331 -2.80 13.95 -5.85
C GLY A 331 -2.92 14.61 -4.47
N ILE A 332 -1.84 15.22 -3.97
CA ILE A 332 -1.86 15.98 -2.71
C ILE A 332 -2.77 17.20 -2.85
N LEU A 333 -2.66 17.98 -3.94
CA LEU A 333 -3.50 19.16 -4.16
C LEU A 333 -4.98 18.82 -4.21
N VAL A 334 -5.36 17.78 -4.95
CA VAL A 334 -6.74 17.30 -5.03
C VAL A 334 -7.26 16.87 -3.65
N ASP A 335 -6.46 16.13 -2.87
CA ASP A 335 -6.89 15.67 -1.54
C ASP A 335 -7.02 16.82 -0.53
N VAL A 336 -6.19 17.87 -0.66
CA VAL A 336 -6.31 19.12 0.12
C VAL A 336 -7.65 19.80 -0.17
N ILE A 337 -8.02 19.94 -1.45
CA ILE A 337 -9.30 20.51 -1.87
C ILE A 337 -10.45 19.69 -1.31
N ARG A 338 -10.45 18.36 -1.52
CA ARG A 338 -11.48 17.46 -0.99
C ARG A 338 -11.62 17.61 0.53
N LYS A 339 -10.51 17.60 1.28
CA LYS A 339 -10.53 17.72 2.74
C LYS A 339 -11.17 19.04 3.19
N ASN A 340 -10.86 20.14 2.51
CA ASN A 340 -11.43 21.45 2.84
C ASN A 340 -12.95 21.49 2.55
N ILE A 341 -13.38 20.94 1.41
CA ILE A 341 -14.81 20.83 1.05
C ILE A 341 -15.56 19.99 2.11
N CYS A 342 -15.06 18.79 2.42
CA CYS A 342 -15.69 17.89 3.40
C CYS A 342 -15.73 18.53 4.80
N GLY A 343 -14.66 19.24 5.19
CA GLY A 343 -14.61 19.96 6.46
C GLY A 343 -15.63 21.10 6.55
N GLY A 344 -15.82 21.84 5.47
CA GLY A 344 -16.85 22.87 5.36
C GLY A 344 -18.26 22.28 5.47
N LEU A 345 -18.55 21.23 4.69
CA LEU A 345 -19.84 20.54 4.71
C LEU A 345 -20.15 19.94 6.09
N HIS A 346 -19.17 19.34 6.75
CA HIS A 346 -19.33 18.81 8.10
C HIS A 346 -19.78 19.90 9.09
N LYS A 347 -19.14 21.08 9.06
CA LYS A 347 -19.52 22.21 9.92
C LYS A 347 -20.95 22.69 9.64
N ILE A 348 -21.35 22.76 8.38
CA ILE A 348 -22.71 23.14 8.00
C ILE A 348 -23.71 22.10 8.51
N PHE A 349 -23.46 20.82 8.24
CA PHE A 349 -24.37 19.73 8.61
C PHE A 349 -24.50 19.53 10.12
N LEU A 350 -23.53 19.93 10.94
CA LEU A 350 -23.68 19.92 12.40
C LEU A 350 -24.83 20.82 12.91
N HIS A 351 -25.28 21.80 12.12
CA HIS A 351 -26.47 22.61 12.43
C HIS A 351 -27.78 21.86 12.14
N ILE A 352 -27.72 20.74 11.41
CA ILE A 352 -28.88 19.92 11.05
C ILE A 352 -29.06 18.84 12.14
N ARG A 353 -30.19 18.90 12.87
CA ARG A 353 -30.46 18.03 14.04
C ARG A 353 -30.25 16.53 13.75
N PRO A 354 -30.79 15.93 12.68
CA PRO A 354 -30.53 14.53 12.35
C PRO A 354 -29.05 14.16 12.24
N TYR A 355 -28.24 15.00 11.59
CA TYR A 355 -26.81 14.75 11.38
C TYR A 355 -26.02 14.87 12.69
N ARG A 356 -26.36 15.85 13.53
CA ARG A 356 -25.77 16.00 14.86
C ARG A 356 -26.03 14.77 15.74
N VAL A 357 -27.28 14.31 15.79
CA VAL A 357 -27.66 13.10 16.55
C VAL A 357 -26.93 11.86 16.03
N LEU A 358 -26.79 11.71 14.70
CA LEU A 358 -26.01 10.62 14.12
C LEU A 358 -24.54 10.67 14.57
N THR A 359 -23.93 11.86 14.56
CA THR A 359 -22.54 12.06 14.99
C THR A 359 -22.35 11.72 16.47
N GLU A 360 -23.28 12.11 17.33
CA GLU A 360 -23.29 11.75 18.75
C GLU A 360 -23.38 10.24 18.96
N LYS A 361 -24.26 9.54 18.21
CA LYS A 361 -24.36 8.07 18.26
C LYS A 361 -23.07 7.39 17.82
N ILE A 362 -22.44 7.85 16.75
CA ILE A 362 -21.13 7.33 16.29
C ILE A 362 -20.08 7.52 17.39
N GLN A 363 -20.06 8.69 18.04
CA GLN A 363 -19.13 8.97 19.12
C GLN A 363 -19.39 8.10 20.37
N ALA A 364 -20.64 7.77 20.65
CA ALA A 364 -21.01 6.83 21.71
C ALA A 364 -20.46 5.42 21.41
N VAL A 365 -20.61 4.93 20.17
CA VAL A 365 -20.02 3.64 19.75
C VAL A 365 -18.50 3.67 19.85
N ASP A 366 -17.84 4.74 19.40
CA ASP A 366 -16.39 4.90 19.57
C ASP A 366 -15.97 4.80 21.05
N ASN A 367 -16.78 5.31 21.98
CA ASN A 367 -16.50 5.23 23.41
C ASN A 367 -16.65 3.81 23.96
N MET A 368 -17.55 2.98 23.41
CA MET A 368 -17.68 1.58 23.80
C MET A 368 -16.41 0.76 23.51
N PHE A 369 -15.67 1.13 22.47
CA PHE A 369 -14.41 0.48 22.10
C PHE A 369 -13.17 1.19 22.66
N LYS A 370 -13.33 2.29 23.41
CA LYS A 370 -12.19 2.95 24.06
C LYS A 370 -11.57 1.97 25.06
N ARG A 371 -10.25 1.84 24.96
CA ARG A 371 -9.47 1.05 25.91
C ARG A 371 -9.46 1.78 27.25
N GLU A 372 -9.69 1.05 28.35
CA GLU A 372 -9.16 1.47 29.65
C GLU A 372 -7.64 1.36 29.56
N VAL A 373 -6.94 2.45 29.86
CA VAL A 373 -5.49 2.44 29.95
C VAL A 373 -5.15 1.84 31.31
N SER A 374 -4.89 0.53 31.34
CA SER A 374 -4.29 -0.14 32.50
C SER A 374 -2.79 0.06 32.51
#